data_AF-A0A2V9PC16-F1
#
_entry.id   AF-A0A2V9PC16-F1
#
_cell.length_a   1.000
_cell.length_b   1.000
_cell.length_c   1.000
_cell.angle_alpha   90.00
_cell.angle_beta   90.00
_cell.angle_gamma   90.00
#
_symmetry.space_group_name_H-M   'P 1'
#
loop_
_entity.id
_entity.type
_entity.pdbx_description
1 polymer ?
#
loop_
_entity_poly.entity_id
_entity_poly.type
_entity_poly.pdbx_seq_one_letter_code
_entity_poly.pdbx_strand_id
1 'polypeptide(L)'
;GFSLEDFRDQLRQVRKMGSIQNLMGMLPSIGPFAGLQKHADQIDEKQINHVEAIINSMTVYERQHHDVINGSRRKRIARGSGRTVQEVNNLLRQYAQMRKMFKQMGKGNMMRKLAGMKFS
;
A
#
# COMPACT_ATOMS: atom_id res chain seq x y z
N GLY A 1 -13.55 6.25 -5.21
CA GLY A 1 -13.23 6.14 -3.78
C GLY A 1 -12.14 5.10 -3.61
N PHE A 2 -11.22 5.25 -2.65
CA PHE A 2 -10.04 4.40 -2.53
C PHE A 2 -10.39 2.91 -2.46
N SER A 3 -10.10 2.16 -3.51
CA SER A 3 -10.38 0.73 -3.73
C SER A 3 -9.17 -0.14 -3.41
N LEU A 4 -9.33 -1.47 -3.37
CA LEU A 4 -8.20 -2.40 -3.21
C LEU A 4 -7.25 -2.37 -4.42
N GLU A 5 -7.76 -1.98 -5.58
CA GLU A 5 -6.96 -1.79 -6.80
C GLU A 5 -6.04 -0.56 -6.67
N ASP A 6 -6.59 0.57 -6.22
CA ASP A 6 -5.79 1.78 -5.94
C ASP A 6 -4.71 1.50 -4.88
N PHE A 7 -5.04 0.70 -3.87
CA PHE A 7 -4.10 0.28 -2.84
C PHE A 7 -2.94 -0.55 -3.41
N ARG A 8 -3.24 -1.54 -4.27
CA ARG A 8 -2.21 -2.33 -4.98
C ARG A 8 -1.30 -1.43 -5.79
N ASP A 9 -1.87 -0.50 -6.53
CA ASP A 9 -1.12 0.34 -7.47
C ASP A 9 -0.23 1.35 -6.73
N GLN A 10 -0.64 1.83 -5.55
CA GLN A 10 0.22 2.60 -4.65
C GLN A 10 1.40 1.78 -4.13
N LEU A 11 1.19 0.53 -3.72
CA LEU A 11 2.30 -0.34 -3.27
C LEU A 11 3.31 -0.62 -4.39
N ARG A 12 2.83 -0.78 -5.63
CA ARG A 12 3.69 -0.91 -6.81
C ARG A 12 4.60 0.28 -7.04
N GLN A 13 4.10 1.49 -6.82
CA GLN A 13 4.90 2.72 -6.93
C GLN A 13 5.98 2.76 -5.84
N VAL A 14 5.63 2.39 -4.62
CA VAL A 14 6.58 2.30 -3.51
C VAL A 14 7.68 1.28 -3.79
N ARG A 15 7.34 0.10 -4.33
CA ARG A 15 8.34 -0.90 -4.76
C ARG A 15 9.32 -0.31 -5.77
N LYS A 16 8.82 0.37 -6.81
CA LYS A 16 9.67 1.00 -7.84
C LYS A 16 10.63 2.02 -7.23
N MET A 17 10.17 2.81 -6.26
CA MET A 17 11.04 3.79 -5.58
C MET A 17 12.14 3.10 -4.76
N GLY A 18 11.83 2.02 -4.04
CA GLY A 18 12.82 1.23 -3.30
C GLY A 18 13.88 0.63 -4.23
N SER A 19 13.47 0.06 -5.37
CA SER A 19 14.42 -0.47 -6.36
C SER A 19 15.31 0.63 -6.98
N ILE A 20 14.76 1.84 -7.21
CA ILE A 20 15.55 2.98 -7.70
C ILE A 20 16.58 3.43 -6.65
N GLN A 21 16.20 3.47 -5.37
CA GLN A 21 17.12 3.81 -4.28
C GLN A 21 18.26 2.78 -4.20
N ASN A 22 17.96 1.49 -4.32
CA ASN A 22 18.98 0.43 -4.36
C ASN A 22 19.95 0.61 -5.54
N LEU A 23 19.44 0.92 -6.73
CA LEU A 23 20.27 1.18 -7.92
C LEU A 23 21.16 2.43 -7.73
N MET A 24 20.62 3.51 -7.16
CA MET A 24 21.41 4.71 -6.84
C MET A 24 22.49 4.43 -5.77
N GLY A 25 22.24 3.53 -4.83
CA GLY A 25 23.22 3.11 -3.81
C GLY A 25 24.36 2.25 -4.34
N MET A 26 24.18 1.61 -5.50
CA MET A 26 25.21 0.83 -6.19
C MET A 26 26.07 1.69 -7.13
N LEU A 27 25.65 2.90 -7.46
CA LEU A 27 26.50 3.86 -8.15
C LEU A 27 27.57 4.35 -7.17
N PRO A 28 28.88 4.36 -7.54
CA PRO A 28 29.88 5.01 -6.71
C PRO A 28 29.41 6.43 -6.43
N SER A 29 29.53 6.88 -5.19
CA SER A 29 29.00 8.15 -4.67
C SER A 29 29.65 9.36 -5.33
N ILE A 30 29.41 9.61 -6.63
CA ILE A 30 29.95 10.77 -7.34
C ILE A 30 28.86 11.84 -7.38
N GLY A 31 28.78 12.65 -6.32
CA GLY A 31 27.97 13.87 -6.31
C GLY A 31 27.21 14.16 -5.01
N PRO A 32 26.66 15.39 -4.86
CA PRO A 32 26.09 15.92 -3.62
C PRO A 32 24.81 15.22 -3.11
N PHE A 33 24.38 14.13 -3.77
CA PHE A 33 23.13 13.40 -3.46
C PHE A 33 23.34 12.13 -2.61
N ALA A 34 24.58 11.83 -2.19
CA ALA A 34 24.96 10.62 -1.43
C ALA A 34 24.27 10.45 -0.04
N GLY A 35 23.49 11.44 0.42
CA GLY A 35 22.86 11.43 1.75
C GLY A 35 21.42 10.89 1.82
N LEU A 36 20.75 10.68 0.68
CA LEU A 36 19.32 10.31 0.65
C LEU A 36 19.04 8.80 0.87
N GLN A 37 20.09 8.00 1.10
CA GLN A 37 20.07 6.53 1.05
C GLN A 37 19.33 5.85 2.23
N LYS A 38 19.18 6.51 3.39
CA LYS A 38 19.03 5.81 4.68
C LYS A 38 17.64 5.32 5.08
N HIS A 39 16.61 5.50 4.25
CA HIS A 39 15.22 5.15 4.62
C HIS A 39 14.55 4.12 3.70
N ALA A 40 15.29 3.57 2.72
CA ALA A 40 14.77 2.63 1.72
C ALA A 40 14.73 1.16 2.20
N ASP A 41 15.59 0.80 3.15
CA ASP A 41 16.01 -0.60 3.38
C ASP A 41 14.97 -1.50 4.06
N GLN A 42 13.78 -1.01 4.42
CA GLN A 42 12.80 -1.78 5.19
C GLN A 42 11.59 -2.29 4.40
N ILE A 43 11.53 -2.00 3.10
CA ILE A 43 10.41 -2.48 2.28
C ILE A 43 10.76 -3.83 1.67
N ASP A 44 10.25 -4.90 2.28
CA ASP A 44 10.39 -6.25 1.75
C ASP A 44 9.57 -6.40 0.46
N GLU A 45 10.25 -6.40 -0.68
CA GLU A 45 9.67 -6.60 -2.00
C GLU A 45 8.81 -7.87 -2.08
N LYS A 46 9.14 -8.91 -1.31
CA LYS A 46 8.36 -10.15 -1.26
C LYS A 46 6.97 -9.92 -0.68
N GLN A 47 6.83 -9.06 0.33
CA GLN A 47 5.52 -8.73 0.90
C GLN A 47 4.64 -8.01 -0.11
N ILE A 48 5.22 -7.10 -0.91
CA ILE A 48 4.48 -6.42 -1.97
C ILE A 48 3.99 -7.44 -3.00
N ASN A 49 4.84 -8.37 -3.41
CA ASN A 49 4.45 -9.44 -4.33
C ASN A 49 3.33 -10.32 -3.77
N HIS A 50 3.34 -10.61 -2.47
CA HIS A 50 2.25 -11.37 -1.82
C HIS A 50 0.94 -10.59 -1.81
N VAL A 51 0.99 -9.29 -1.51
CA VAL A 51 -0.18 -8.42 -1.55
C VAL A 51 -0.76 -8.33 -2.96
N GLU A 52 0.09 -8.17 -3.97
CA GLU A 52 -0.33 -8.17 -5.37
C GLU A 52 -1.00 -9.49 -5.75
N ALA A 53 -0.41 -10.63 -5.39
CA ALA A 53 -0.98 -11.95 -5.66
C ALA A 53 -2.39 -12.09 -5.03
N ILE A 54 -2.56 -11.67 -3.76
CA ILE A 54 -3.85 -11.73 -3.07
C ILE A 54 -4.91 -10.86 -3.78
N ILE A 55 -4.56 -9.62 -4.15
CA ILE A 55 -5.51 -8.69 -4.80
C ILE A 55 -5.85 -9.16 -6.22
N ASN A 56 -4.89 -9.74 -6.94
CA ASN A 56 -5.12 -10.27 -8.28
C ASN A 56 -6.03 -11.52 -8.28
N SER A 57 -6.09 -12.28 -7.18
CA SER A 57 -7.03 -13.42 -7.01
C SER A 57 -8.45 -13.01 -6.61
N MET A 58 -8.71 -11.71 -6.45
CA MET A 58 -10.06 -11.18 -6.24
C MET A 58 -10.77 -10.94 -7.58
N THR A 59 -12.10 -10.94 -7.54
CA THR A 59 -12.93 -10.44 -8.64
C THR A 59 -12.91 -8.92 -8.68
N VAL A 60 -13.22 -8.32 -9.84
CA VAL A 60 -13.34 -6.85 -9.98
C VAL A 60 -14.32 -6.29 -8.94
N TYR A 61 -15.46 -6.95 -8.75
CA TYR A 61 -16.47 -6.55 -7.78
C TYR A 61 -15.92 -6.54 -6.34
N GLU A 62 -15.18 -7.57 -5.92
CA GLU A 62 -14.57 -7.61 -4.60
C GLU A 62 -13.51 -6.51 -4.39
N ARG A 63 -12.75 -6.17 -5.45
CA ARG A 63 -11.76 -5.08 -5.38
C ARG A 63 -12.40 -3.71 -5.12
N GLN A 64 -13.58 -3.48 -5.68
CA GLN A 64 -14.36 -2.26 -5.49
C GLN A 64 -15.18 -2.29 -4.20
N HIS A 65 -15.64 -3.46 -3.79
CA HIS A 65 -16.54 -3.70 -2.65
C HIS A 65 -15.90 -4.64 -1.62
N HIS A 66 -14.87 -4.17 -0.91
CA HIS A 66 -14.13 -4.95 0.09
C HIS A 66 -15.00 -5.61 1.18
N ASP A 67 -16.17 -5.04 1.48
CA ASP A 67 -17.11 -5.44 2.53
C ASP A 67 -17.84 -6.74 2.19
N VAL A 68 -17.89 -7.11 0.91
CA VAL A 68 -18.51 -8.38 0.47
C VAL A 68 -17.59 -9.58 0.69
N ILE A 69 -16.32 -9.35 1.05
CA ILE A 69 -15.28 -10.38 1.24
C ILE A 69 -15.47 -11.11 2.59
N ASN A 70 -16.42 -12.03 2.57
CA ASN A 70 -16.74 -12.95 3.67
C ASN A 70 -15.75 -14.13 3.77
N GLY A 71 -15.95 -15.00 4.77
CA GLY A 71 -15.06 -16.14 5.03
C GLY A 71 -14.89 -17.11 3.84
N SER A 72 -15.96 -17.37 3.08
CA SER A 72 -15.88 -18.23 1.90
C SER A 72 -15.01 -17.62 0.80
N ARG A 73 -15.21 -16.32 0.51
CA ARG A 73 -14.38 -15.58 -0.45
C ARG A 73 -12.92 -15.52 -0.02
N ARG A 74 -12.64 -15.31 1.27
CA ARG A 74 -11.26 -15.31 1.80
C ARG A 74 -10.57 -16.65 1.58
N LYS A 75 -11.25 -17.78 1.80
CA LYS A 75 -10.71 -19.12 1.49
C LYS A 75 -10.42 -19.28 0.00
N ARG A 76 -11.32 -18.82 -0.88
CA ARG A 76 -11.11 -18.87 -2.34
C ARG A 76 -9.92 -18.02 -2.78
N ILE A 77 -9.82 -16.78 -2.29
CA ILE A 77 -8.73 -15.85 -2.58
C ILE A 77 -7.40 -16.44 -2.12
N ALA A 78 -7.33 -16.93 -0.88
CA ALA A 78 -6.14 -17.56 -0.32
C ALA A 78 -5.63 -18.73 -1.19
N ARG A 79 -6.53 -19.61 -1.62
CA ARG A 79 -6.20 -20.70 -2.56
C ARG A 79 -5.71 -20.17 -3.91
N GLY A 80 -6.39 -19.18 -4.47
CA GLY A 80 -6.04 -18.58 -5.77
C GLY A 80 -4.72 -17.82 -5.78
N SER A 81 -4.29 -17.28 -4.63
CA SER A 81 -3.03 -16.54 -4.50
C SER A 81 -1.87 -17.39 -3.97
N GLY A 82 -2.13 -18.64 -3.59
CA GLY A 82 -1.15 -19.50 -2.92
C GLY A 82 -0.77 -18.97 -1.54
N ARG A 83 -1.69 -18.32 -0.83
CA ARG A 83 -1.48 -17.69 0.48
C ARG A 83 -2.42 -18.26 1.54
N THR A 84 -2.15 -17.89 2.77
CA THR A 84 -3.00 -18.25 3.92
C THR A 84 -4.20 -17.30 4.05
N VAL A 85 -5.28 -17.77 4.68
CA VAL A 85 -6.44 -16.92 4.98
C VAL A 85 -6.07 -15.79 5.94
N GLN A 86 -5.07 -16.03 6.81
CA GLN A 86 -4.52 -15.07 7.75
C GLN A 86 -3.86 -13.89 7.01
N GLU A 87 -3.07 -14.16 5.96
CA GLU A 87 -2.49 -13.11 5.12
C GLU A 87 -3.56 -12.27 4.42
N VAL A 88 -4.62 -12.91 3.89
CA VAL A 88 -5.76 -12.19 3.31
C VAL A 88 -6.44 -11.29 4.36
N ASN A 89 -6.63 -11.78 5.59
CA ASN A 89 -7.21 -10.99 6.68
C ASN A 89 -6.35 -9.79 7.04
N ASN A 90 -5.03 -9.98 7.12
CA ASN A 90 -4.09 -8.91 7.45
C ASN A 90 -4.10 -7.82 6.39
N LEU A 91 -4.11 -8.19 5.10
CA LEU A 91 -4.24 -7.25 3.99
C LEU A 91 -5.53 -6.43 4.09
N LEU A 92 -6.68 -7.09 4.30
CA LEU A 92 -7.96 -6.38 4.42
C LEU A 92 -7.98 -5.40 5.60
N ARG A 93 -7.31 -5.74 6.71
CA ARG A 93 -7.15 -4.83 7.86
C ARG A 93 -6.28 -3.62 7.51
N GLN A 94 -5.12 -3.83 6.88
CA GLN A 94 -4.21 -2.76 6.45
C GLN A 94 -4.91 -1.82 5.45
N TYR A 95 -5.61 -2.38 4.47
CA TYR A 95 -6.42 -1.62 3.53
C TYR A 95 -7.50 -0.79 4.24
N ALA A 96 -8.24 -1.37 5.20
CA ALA A 96 -9.26 -0.66 5.94
C ALA A 96 -8.70 0.53 6.74
N GLN A 97 -7.51 0.37 7.33
CA GLN A 97 -6.80 1.45 8.02
C GLN A 97 -6.40 2.57 7.05
N MET A 98 -5.78 2.23 5.91
CA MET A 98 -5.41 3.21 4.90
C MET A 98 -6.60 3.92 4.29
N ARG A 99 -7.68 3.19 4.01
CA ARG A 99 -8.93 3.77 3.53
C ARG A 99 -9.52 4.75 4.54
N LYS A 100 -9.45 4.46 5.84
CA LYS A 100 -9.89 5.38 6.91
C LYS A 100 -9.05 6.65 6.90
N MET A 101 -7.73 6.53 6.80
CA MET A 101 -6.83 7.68 6.70
C MET A 101 -7.12 8.50 5.44
N PHE A 102 -7.27 7.86 4.27
CA PHE A 102 -7.59 8.54 3.01
C PHE A 102 -8.92 9.29 3.08
N LYS A 103 -9.94 8.69 3.70
CA LYS A 103 -11.22 9.36 3.96
C LYS A 103 -11.08 10.55 4.91
N GLN A 104 -10.25 10.45 5.94
CA GLN A 104 -10.00 11.56 6.88
C GLN A 104 -9.19 12.69 6.24
N MET A 105 -8.25 12.36 5.36
CA MET A 105 -7.41 13.33 4.65
C MET A 105 -8.18 14.03 3.52
N GLY A 106 -8.98 13.28 2.76
CA GLY A 106 -9.86 13.84 1.71
C GLY A 106 -11.02 14.67 2.26
N LYS A 107 -11.42 14.47 3.52
CA LYS A 107 -12.39 15.31 4.22
C LYS A 107 -11.71 16.50 4.90
N GLY A 108 -11.08 17.40 4.14
CA GLY A 108 -10.80 18.80 4.52
C GLY A 108 -10.00 19.08 5.81
N ASN A 109 -9.55 18.08 6.55
CA ASN A 109 -9.02 18.28 7.91
C ASN A 109 -7.58 18.79 7.91
N MET A 110 -6.83 18.53 6.84
CA MET A 110 -5.50 19.12 6.63
C MET A 110 -5.62 20.61 6.27
N MET A 111 -6.58 20.98 5.40
CA MET A 111 -6.86 22.39 5.08
C MET A 111 -7.41 23.16 6.28
N ARG A 112 -8.28 22.56 7.12
CA ARG A 112 -8.75 23.18 8.36
C ARG A 112 -7.64 23.33 9.41
N LYS A 113 -6.75 22.35 9.57
CA LYS A 113 -5.60 22.45 10.48
C LYS A 113 -4.55 23.46 10.01
N LEU A 114 -4.29 23.57 8.70
CA LEU A 114 -3.41 24.58 8.11
C LEU A 114 -4.03 25.99 8.16
N ALA A 115 -5.34 26.11 7.97
CA ALA A 115 -6.05 27.39 8.09
C ALA A 115 -6.15 27.87 9.54
N GLY A 116 -6.16 26.96 10.52
CA GLY A 116 -6.10 27.30 11.96
C GLY A 116 -4.68 27.51 12.51
N MET A 117 -3.64 27.34 11.69
CA MET A 117 -2.24 27.63 12.04
C MET A 117 -1.76 28.98 11.49
N LYS A 118 -2.62 29.72 10.77
CA LYS A 118 -2.45 31.15 10.54
C LYS A 118 -3.35 31.84 11.58
N PHE A 119 -2.84 32.83 12.30
CA PHE A 119 -3.46 33.52 13.45
C PHE A 119 -3.22 32.85 14.82
N SER A 120 -1.95 32.78 15.21
CA SER A 120 -1.51 32.99 16.60
C SER A 120 -0.12 33.61 16.58
#